data_AF-A0A4P7CTR2-F1
#
_entry.id   AF-A0A4P7CTR2-F1
#
_cell.length_a   1.000
_cell.length_b   1.000
_cell.length_c   1.000
_cell.angle_alpha   90.00
_cell.angle_beta   90.00
_cell.angle_gamma   90.00
#
_symmetry.space_group_name_H-M   'P 1'
#
loop_
_entity.id
_entity.type
_entity.pdbx_description
1 polymer ?
#
loop_
_entity_poly.entity_id
_entity_poly.type
_entity_poly.pdbx_seq_one_letter_code
_entity_poly.pdbx_strand_id
1 'polypeptide(L)'
;MNGSWFRANRAAAQSASTASAHQIASIVATLGLSAIMRSEYQPCSLSADMTATLAGYLYGFSAAICTAWAIADQGVAMDAGCLAIALIYPRIAGTQWANPESDSAAFHRGADAGRADGEQYVTSGVNGSLLPAMLATG
;
A
#
# COMPACT_ATOMS: atom_id res chain seq x y z
N MET A 1 -14.20 32.27 22.39
CA MET A 1 -13.23 31.22 22.76
C MET A 1 -13.64 29.90 22.11
N ASN A 2 -13.16 29.58 20.89
CA ASN A 2 -13.54 28.33 20.20
C ASN A 2 -12.37 27.58 19.54
N GLY A 3 -11.14 28.12 19.49
CA GLY A 3 -10.05 27.55 18.68
C GLY A 3 -9.30 26.34 19.27
N SER A 4 -9.37 26.11 20.59
CA SER A 4 -8.58 25.05 21.26
C SER A 4 -9.14 23.64 21.01
N TRP A 5 -10.46 23.49 21.12
CA TRP A 5 -11.16 22.21 20.95
C TRP A 5 -11.07 21.67 19.52
N PHE A 6 -11.20 22.53 18.51
CA PHE A 6 -11.06 22.11 17.10
C PHE A 6 -9.64 21.62 16.77
N ARG A 7 -8.61 22.23 17.37
CA ARG A 7 -7.22 21.80 17.17
C ARG A 7 -6.94 20.46 17.86
N ALA A 8 -7.44 20.25 19.08
CA ALA A 8 -7.28 18.99 19.80
C ALA A 8 -7.97 17.82 19.07
N ASN A 9 -9.20 18.04 18.59
CA ASN A 9 -9.93 17.01 17.83
C ASN A 9 -9.25 16.69 16.49
N ARG A 10 -8.70 17.71 15.80
CA ARG A 10 -7.92 17.49 14.57
C ARG A 10 -6.64 16.71 14.84
N ALA A 11 -5.90 17.05 15.90
CA ALA A 11 -4.69 16.33 16.28
C ALA A 11 -4.98 14.87 16.65
N ALA A 12 -6.07 14.61 17.37
CA ALA A 12 -6.51 13.26 17.70
C ALA A 12 -6.91 12.45 16.44
N ALA A 13 -7.67 13.06 15.51
CA ALA A 13 -8.03 12.43 14.24
C ALA A 13 -6.79 12.13 13.37
N GLN A 14 -5.84 13.06 13.31
CA GLN A 14 -4.58 12.87 12.59
C GLN A 14 -3.74 11.74 13.21
N SER A 15 -3.64 11.69 14.54
CA SER A 15 -2.95 10.60 15.23
C SER A 15 -3.58 9.23 14.97
N ALA A 16 -4.91 9.16 14.90
CA ALA A 16 -5.63 7.91 14.61
C ALA A 16 -5.45 7.47 13.15
N SER A 17 -5.48 8.42 12.20
CA SER A 17 -5.19 8.19 10.78
C SER A 17 -3.77 7.66 10.58
N THR A 18 -2.77 8.30 11.21
CA THR A 18 -1.37 7.85 11.16
C THR A 18 -1.18 6.47 11.80
N ALA A 19 -1.79 6.20 12.94
CA ALA A 19 -1.71 4.89 13.58
C ALA A 19 -2.32 3.78 12.70
N SER A 20 -3.47 4.06 12.08
CA SER A 20 -4.12 3.14 11.14
C SER A 20 -3.24 2.87 9.93
N ALA A 21 -2.65 3.92 9.34
CA ALA A 21 -1.73 3.78 8.21
C ALA A 21 -0.54 2.87 8.53
N HIS A 22 0.08 3.02 9.71
CA HIS A 22 1.18 2.16 10.14
C HIS A 22 0.76 0.69 10.33
N GLN A 23 -0.41 0.46 10.93
CA GLN A 23 -0.94 -0.89 11.12
C GLN A 23 -1.20 -1.57 9.78
N ILE A 24 -1.91 -0.89 8.87
CA ILE A 24 -2.20 -1.40 7.53
C ILE A 24 -0.89 -1.63 6.76
N ALA A 25 0.04 -0.68 6.80
CA ALA A 25 1.35 -0.82 6.16
C ALA A 25 2.10 -2.06 6.63
N SER A 26 2.06 -2.38 7.92
CA SER A 26 2.74 -3.57 8.46
C SER A 26 2.14 -4.88 7.93
N ILE A 27 0.81 -4.96 7.80
CA ILE A 27 0.11 -6.10 7.22
C ILE A 27 0.47 -6.22 5.74
N VAL A 28 0.29 -5.14 4.98
CA VAL A 28 0.52 -5.10 3.54
C VAL A 28 1.99 -5.39 3.21
N ALA A 29 2.94 -4.85 3.98
CA ALA A 29 4.36 -5.14 3.82
C ALA A 29 4.68 -6.62 4.07
N THR A 30 4.11 -7.21 5.14
CA THR A 30 4.34 -8.62 5.48
C THR A 30 3.81 -9.55 4.38
N LEU A 31 2.61 -9.29 3.90
CA LEU A 31 1.96 -10.09 2.84
C LEU A 31 2.65 -9.86 1.48
N GLY A 32 2.97 -8.62 1.15
CA GLY A 32 3.68 -8.26 -0.07
C GLY A 32 5.08 -8.87 -0.12
N LEU A 33 5.86 -8.76 0.95
CA LEU A 33 7.18 -9.39 1.04
C LEU A 33 7.09 -10.91 0.91
N SER A 34 6.11 -11.55 1.57
CA SER A 34 5.90 -12.99 1.47
C SER A 34 5.52 -13.44 0.05
N ALA A 35 4.83 -12.61 -0.71
CA ALA A 35 4.53 -12.86 -2.12
C ALA A 35 5.77 -12.66 -3.00
N ILE A 36 6.51 -11.57 -2.80
CA ILE A 36 7.76 -11.27 -3.52
C ILE A 36 8.80 -12.38 -3.33
N MET A 37 8.97 -12.87 -2.11
CA MET A 37 9.91 -13.96 -1.81
C MET A 37 9.50 -15.31 -2.43
N ARG A 38 8.21 -15.49 -2.75
CA ARG A 38 7.67 -16.71 -3.39
C ARG A 38 7.71 -16.62 -4.92
N SER A 39 7.61 -15.42 -5.48
CA SER A 39 8.05 -15.20 -6.86
C SER A 39 9.56 -15.29 -6.89
N GLU A 40 10.17 -15.87 -7.92
CA GLU A 40 11.65 -15.90 -8.08
C GLU A 40 12.24 -14.50 -8.38
N TYR A 41 11.55 -13.45 -7.96
CA TYR A 41 11.77 -12.06 -8.29
C TYR A 41 12.91 -11.48 -7.44
N GLN A 42 14.10 -11.37 -8.04
CA GLN A 42 15.27 -10.73 -7.43
C GLN A 42 15.79 -9.58 -8.31
N PRO A 43 15.13 -8.43 -8.36
CA PRO A 43 15.61 -7.32 -9.15
C PRO A 43 16.83 -6.67 -8.48
N CYS A 44 17.92 -6.50 -9.24
CA CYS A 44 19.01 -5.60 -8.85
C CYS A 44 18.59 -4.12 -8.92
N SER A 45 17.53 -3.82 -9.66
CA SER A 45 16.87 -2.50 -9.78
C SER A 45 15.46 -2.68 -10.33
N LEU A 46 14.50 -1.86 -9.88
CA LEU A 46 13.13 -1.84 -10.41
C LEU A 46 13.04 -0.88 -11.61
N SER A 47 12.36 -1.27 -12.70
CA SER A 47 12.00 -0.35 -13.77
C SER A 47 10.96 0.68 -13.29
N ALA A 48 10.81 1.81 -13.99
CA ALA A 48 9.80 2.81 -13.64
C ALA A 48 8.37 2.24 -13.69
N ASP A 49 8.07 1.44 -14.72
CA ASP A 49 6.78 0.75 -14.86
C ASP A 49 6.52 -0.24 -13.72
N MET A 50 7.53 -1.03 -13.33
CA MET A 50 7.39 -1.98 -12.23
C MET A 50 7.28 -1.27 -10.88
N THR A 51 7.99 -0.15 -10.72
CA THR A 51 7.87 0.75 -9.56
C THR A 51 6.43 1.26 -9.45
N ALA A 52 5.88 1.85 -10.52
CA ALA A 52 4.50 2.33 -10.54
C ALA A 52 3.49 1.19 -10.27
N THR A 53 3.72 0.03 -10.87
CA THR A 53 2.88 -1.17 -10.69
C THR A 53 2.88 -1.66 -9.23
N LEU A 54 4.05 -1.76 -8.60
CA LEU A 54 4.18 -2.17 -7.19
C LEU A 54 3.55 -1.14 -6.24
N ALA A 55 3.78 0.15 -6.49
CA ALA A 55 3.15 1.21 -5.71
C ALA A 55 1.62 1.14 -5.80
N GLY A 56 1.10 0.96 -7.02
CA GLY A 56 -0.32 0.73 -7.26
C GLY A 56 -0.84 -0.46 -6.47
N TYR A 57 -0.15 -1.61 -6.55
CA TYR A 57 -0.53 -2.82 -5.83
C TYR A 57 -0.66 -2.62 -4.33
N LEU A 58 0.35 -2.03 -3.67
CA LEU A 58 0.32 -1.83 -2.22
C LEU A 58 -0.76 -0.82 -1.82
N TYR A 59 -1.00 0.21 -2.63
CA TYR A 59 -2.12 1.14 -2.45
C TYR A 59 -3.47 0.41 -2.55
N GLY A 60 -3.68 -0.38 -3.61
CA GLY A 60 -4.92 -1.13 -3.84
C GLY A 60 -5.24 -2.09 -2.69
N PHE A 61 -4.22 -2.81 -2.21
CA PHE A 61 -4.35 -3.72 -1.06
C PHE A 61 -4.71 -2.94 0.21
N SER A 62 -4.00 -1.84 0.47
CA SER A 62 -4.28 -0.97 1.61
C SER A 62 -5.71 -0.41 1.56
N ALA A 63 -6.20 -0.03 0.38
CA ALA A 63 -7.57 0.45 0.19
C ALA A 63 -8.62 -0.62 0.50
N ALA A 64 -8.36 -1.89 0.18
CA ALA A 64 -9.25 -3.00 0.55
C ALA A 64 -9.32 -3.16 2.08
N ILE A 65 -8.20 -3.08 2.79
CA ILE A 65 -8.18 -3.13 4.26
C ILE A 65 -8.88 -1.91 4.86
N CYS A 66 -8.62 -0.69 4.36
CA CYS A 66 -9.33 0.52 4.80
C CYS A 66 -10.84 0.36 4.67
N THR A 67 -11.30 -0.19 3.55
CA THR A 67 -12.73 -0.46 3.31
C THR A 67 -13.28 -1.45 4.34
N ALA A 68 -12.57 -2.56 4.57
CA ALA A 68 -12.95 -3.58 5.54
C ALA A 68 -13.02 -3.05 6.98
N TRP A 69 -12.14 -2.11 7.33
CA TRP A 69 -12.08 -1.49 8.66
C TRP A 69 -12.92 -0.22 8.78
N ALA A 70 -13.70 0.12 7.74
CA ALA A 70 -14.53 1.32 7.67
C ALA A 70 -13.75 2.63 7.90
N ILE A 71 -12.50 2.68 7.43
CA ILE A 71 -11.67 3.89 7.46
C ILE A 71 -12.07 4.79 6.27
N ALA A 72 -12.71 5.92 6.58
CA ALA A 72 -13.25 6.84 5.57
C ALA A 72 -12.18 7.75 4.92
N ASP A 73 -11.00 7.87 5.55
CA ASP A 73 -9.91 8.73 5.06
C ASP A 73 -9.13 8.01 3.95
N GLN A 74 -9.33 8.44 2.70
CA GLN A 74 -8.63 7.89 1.54
C GLN A 74 -7.12 8.13 1.59
N GLY A 75 -6.65 9.14 2.34
CA GLY A 75 -5.23 9.40 2.55
C GLY A 75 -4.53 8.25 3.28
N VAL A 76 -5.25 7.55 4.18
CA VAL A 76 -4.69 6.42 4.95
C VAL A 76 -4.23 5.30 4.04
N ALA A 77 -4.96 4.99 2.98
CA ALA A 77 -4.59 3.92 2.05
C ALA A 77 -3.32 4.27 1.26
N MET A 78 -3.16 5.54 0.87
CA MET A 78 -1.97 6.01 0.19
C MET A 78 -0.77 6.03 1.13
N ASP A 79 -0.92 6.59 2.33
CA ASP A 79 0.13 6.62 3.36
C ASP A 79 0.55 5.20 3.75
N ALA A 80 -0.40 4.28 3.91
CA ALA A 80 -0.12 2.88 4.19
C ALA A 80 0.65 2.20 3.05
N GLY A 81 0.29 2.45 1.79
CA GLY A 81 1.00 1.93 0.62
C GLY A 81 2.44 2.45 0.54
N CYS A 82 2.64 3.75 0.75
CA CYS A 82 3.96 4.39 0.81
C CYS A 82 4.83 3.86 1.96
N LEU A 83 4.25 3.65 3.13
CA LEU A 83 4.94 3.05 4.27
C LEU A 83 5.27 1.57 3.99
N ALA A 84 4.34 0.81 3.42
CA ALA A 84 4.55 -0.59 3.09
C ALA A 84 5.72 -0.78 2.12
N ILE A 85 5.83 0.08 1.11
CA ILE A 85 6.93 -0.02 0.16
C ILE A 85 8.27 0.34 0.78
N ALA A 86 8.30 1.32 1.69
CA ALA A 86 9.51 1.66 2.45
C ALA A 86 9.97 0.51 3.36
N LEU A 87 9.02 -0.28 3.90
CA LEU A 87 9.31 -1.48 4.68
C LEU A 87 9.85 -2.64 3.82
N ILE A 88 9.32 -2.83 2.61
CA ILE A 88 9.76 -3.90 1.68
C ILE A 88 11.11 -3.54 1.04
N TYR A 89 11.28 -2.29 0.59
CA TYR A 89 12.45 -1.82 -0.15
C TYR A 89 13.14 -0.63 0.55
N PRO A 90 13.72 -0.82 1.75
CA PRO A 90 14.32 0.27 2.53
C PRO A 90 15.51 0.95 1.83
N ARG A 91 16.17 0.26 0.88
CA ARG A 91 17.29 0.81 0.08
C ARG A 91 16.86 1.57 -1.17
N ILE A 92 15.62 1.38 -1.61
CA ILE A 92 15.01 2.11 -2.74
C ILE A 92 14.14 3.26 -2.18
N ALA A 93 14.00 3.36 -0.85
CA ALA A 93 13.28 4.42 -0.15
C ALA A 93 13.93 5.80 -0.38
N GLY A 94 13.54 6.43 -1.47
CA GLY A 94 13.86 7.79 -1.87
C GLY A 94 12.68 8.40 -2.64
N THR A 95 12.90 9.58 -3.22
CA THR A 95 11.90 10.40 -3.96
C THR A 95 11.06 9.64 -4.99
N GLN A 96 11.53 8.48 -5.48
CA GLN A 96 10.83 7.60 -6.42
C GLN A 96 9.49 7.06 -5.88
N TRP A 97 9.35 6.86 -4.57
CA TRP A 97 8.12 6.33 -3.96
C TRP A 97 7.25 7.38 -3.30
N ALA A 98 7.78 8.60 -3.14
CA ALA A 98 7.04 9.70 -2.51
C ALA A 98 5.92 10.23 -3.41
N ASN A 99 5.98 9.94 -4.71
CA ASN A 99 4.97 10.32 -5.68
C ASN A 99 4.96 9.29 -6.82
N PRO A 100 4.45 8.07 -6.60
CA PRO A 100 4.23 7.15 -7.71
C PRO A 100 3.35 7.87 -8.74
N GLU A 101 3.61 7.67 -10.04
CA GLU A 101 2.76 8.21 -11.10
C GLU A 101 1.37 7.59 -10.98
N SER A 102 0.53 8.13 -10.09
CA SER A 102 -0.77 7.58 -9.69
C SER A 102 -1.76 7.54 -10.85
N ASP A 103 -1.49 8.33 -11.88
CA ASP A 103 -2.29 8.44 -13.10
C ASP A 103 -1.76 7.54 -14.22
N SER A 104 -0.66 6.79 -14.00
CA SER A 104 -0.11 5.87 -14.98
C SER A 104 -0.96 4.60 -15.10
N ALA A 105 -1.04 4.05 -16.32
CA ALA A 105 -1.72 2.77 -16.54
C ALA A 105 -1.08 1.63 -15.74
N ALA A 106 0.24 1.68 -15.51
CA ALA A 106 0.98 0.74 -14.68
C ALA A 106 0.48 0.76 -13.23
N PHE A 107 0.34 1.96 -12.65
CA PHE A 107 -0.21 2.14 -11.31
C PHE A 107 -1.63 1.60 -11.21
N HIS A 108 -2.52 1.95 -12.14
CA HIS A 108 -3.91 1.47 -12.10
C HIS A 108 -4.01 -0.06 -12.20
N ARG A 109 -3.24 -0.70 -13.09
CA ARG A 109 -3.18 -2.17 -13.15
C ARG A 109 -2.72 -2.77 -11.82
N GLY A 110 -1.70 -2.18 -11.22
CA GLY A 110 -1.25 -2.56 -9.88
C GLY A 110 -2.36 -2.42 -8.84
N ALA A 111 -3.01 -1.27 -8.80
CA ALA A 111 -4.06 -0.95 -7.84
C ALA A 111 -5.26 -1.89 -7.92
N ASP A 112 -5.67 -2.29 -9.12
CA ASP A 112 -6.77 -3.24 -9.28
C ASP A 112 -6.38 -4.65 -8.82
N ALA A 113 -5.17 -5.11 -9.15
CA ALA A 113 -4.66 -6.39 -8.66
C ALA A 113 -4.49 -6.41 -7.14
N GLY A 114 -3.93 -5.34 -6.57
CA GLY A 114 -3.75 -5.19 -5.13
C GLY A 114 -5.08 -5.15 -4.38
N ARG A 115 -6.09 -4.48 -4.95
CA ARG A 115 -7.44 -4.46 -4.38
C ARG A 115 -8.05 -5.86 -4.37
N ALA A 116 -7.95 -6.60 -5.46
CA ALA A 116 -8.47 -7.98 -5.54
C ALA A 116 -7.78 -8.92 -4.53
N ASP A 117 -6.44 -8.90 -4.44
CA ASP A 117 -5.70 -9.69 -3.46
C ASP A 117 -6.03 -9.25 -2.01
N GLY A 118 -6.25 -7.95 -1.78
CA GLY A 118 -6.66 -7.41 -0.49
C GLY A 118 -8.08 -7.80 -0.07
N GLU A 119 -9.04 -7.77 -0.99
CA GLU A 119 -10.41 -8.23 -0.77
C GLU A 119 -10.45 -9.74 -0.46
N GLN A 120 -9.63 -10.52 -1.18
CA GLN A 120 -9.46 -11.94 -0.89
C GLN A 120 -8.89 -12.15 0.52
N TYR A 121 -7.85 -11.41 0.90
CA TYR A 121 -7.26 -11.49 2.24
C TYR A 121 -8.27 -11.13 3.33
N VAL A 122 -9.02 -10.04 3.16
CA VAL A 122 -10.06 -9.64 4.11
C VAL A 122 -11.13 -10.72 4.28
N THR A 123 -11.51 -11.37 3.17
CA THR A 123 -12.59 -12.37 3.18
C THR A 123 -12.15 -13.72 3.73
N SER A 124 -10.94 -14.16 3.40
CA SER A 124 -10.48 -15.55 3.63
C SER A 124 -9.29 -15.68 4.57
N GLY A 125 -8.62 -14.59 4.92
CA GLY A 125 -7.35 -14.58 5.64
C GLY A 125 -6.15 -15.06 4.81
N VAL A 126 -6.37 -15.43 3.55
CA VAL A 126 -5.33 -15.96 2.66
C VAL A 126 -4.78 -14.85 1.77
N ASN A 127 -3.45 -14.80 1.64
CA ASN A 127 -2.79 -13.87 0.73
C ASN A 127 -3.13 -14.21 -0.73
N GLY A 128 -3.39 -13.19 -1.54
CA GLY A 128 -3.72 -13.36 -2.95
C GLY A 128 -2.52 -13.81 -3.80
N SER A 129 -2.76 -14.01 -5.09
CA SER A 129 -1.81 -14.63 -6.04
C SER A 129 -1.45 -13.73 -7.22
N LEU A 130 -2.03 -12.54 -7.29
CA LEU A 130 -1.82 -11.64 -8.42
C LEU A 130 -0.45 -10.96 -8.35
N LEU A 131 0.05 -10.62 -7.16
CA LEU A 131 1.39 -10.06 -7.03
C LEU A 131 2.49 -10.98 -7.60
N PRO A 132 2.60 -12.28 -7.23
CA PRO A 132 3.58 -13.17 -7.84
C PRO A 132 3.44 -13.28 -9.37
N ALA A 133 2.21 -13.29 -9.89
CA ALA A 133 1.96 -13.37 -11.33
C ALA A 133 2.43 -12.10 -12.06
N MET A 134 2.18 -10.92 -11.47
CA MET A 134 2.65 -9.64 -12.02
C MET A 134 4.18 -9.58 -12.06
N LEU A 135 4.83 -10.03 -10.99
CA LEU A 135 6.30 -10.05 -10.88
C LEU A 135 6.96 -11.02 -11.87
N ALA A 136 6.26 -12.08 -12.30
CA ALA A 136 6.76 -13.01 -13.30
C ALA A 136 6.70 -12.46 -14.75
N THR A 137 5.98 -11.35 -14.97
CA THR A 137 5.72 -10.79 -16.31
C THR A 137 6.46 -9.50 -16.63
N GLY A 138 7.21 -8.93 -15.68
CA GLY A 138 7.90 -7.64 -15.87
C GLY A 138 9.37 -7.64 -15.50
#